data_AF-A0A7G7KKN4-F1
#
_entry.id   AF-A0A7G7KKN4-F1
#
_cell.length_a   1.000
_cell.length_b   1.000
_cell.length_c   1.000
_cell.angle_alpha   90.00
_cell.angle_beta   90.00
_cell.angle_gamma   90.00
#
_symmetry.space_group_name_H-M   'P 1'
#
loop_
_entity.id
_entity.type
_entity.pdbx_description
1 polymer ?
#
loop_
_entity_poly.entity_id
_entity_poly.type
_entity_poly.pdbx_seq_one_letter_code
_entity_poly.pdbx_strand_id
1 'polypeptide(L)'
;MSDLCAAKPNQASAEPQQALAILLKQLDAKPLGLYDGVRLLRINKQGSGSLTVSVSCEREQWRVQSSNNSQGRSNVYDAPFLAAPGINRTWVCTGPARVLE
;
A
#
# COMPACT_ATOMS: atom_id res chain seq x y z
N MET A 1 -46.32 -4.00 -20.21
CA MET A 1 -45.05 -4.00 -20.97
C MET A 1 -44.32 -2.72 -20.60
N SER A 2 -43.01 -2.81 -20.32
CA SER A 2 -42.08 -1.70 -20.00
C SER A 2 -42.21 -1.19 -18.55
N ASP A 3 -41.19 -1.03 -17.69
CA ASP A 3 -39.72 -0.97 -17.80
C ASP A 3 -39.12 -1.48 -16.46
N LEU A 4 -38.16 -2.41 -16.44
CA LEU A 4 -36.71 -2.14 -16.49
C LEU A 4 -36.20 -1.14 -15.43
N CYS A 5 -36.30 -1.48 -14.14
CA CYS A 5 -35.40 -0.95 -13.12
C CYS A 5 -34.41 -2.05 -12.72
N ALA A 6 -33.48 -2.33 -13.63
CA ALA A 6 -32.28 -3.11 -13.31
C ALA A 6 -31.53 -2.37 -12.20
N ALA A 7 -31.31 -3.05 -11.07
CA ALA A 7 -30.39 -2.60 -10.05
C ALA A 7 -29.06 -2.24 -10.73
N LYS A 8 -28.62 -0.97 -10.60
CA LYS A 8 -27.25 -0.60 -10.94
C LYS A 8 -26.35 -1.62 -10.26
N PRO A 9 -25.54 -2.42 -10.99
CA PRO A 9 -24.46 -3.10 -10.33
C PRO A 9 -23.60 -1.98 -9.77
N ASN A 10 -23.55 -1.92 -8.44
CA ASN A 10 -22.58 -1.11 -7.73
C ASN A 10 -21.25 -1.57 -8.31
N GLN A 11 -20.69 -0.81 -9.26
CA GLN A 11 -19.35 -1.01 -9.74
C GLN A 11 -18.48 -0.68 -8.53
N ALA A 12 -18.31 -1.67 -7.66
CA ALA A 12 -17.08 -1.86 -6.95
C ALA A 12 -16.04 -1.87 -8.06
N SER A 13 -15.51 -0.68 -8.35
CA SER A 13 -14.25 -0.53 -9.05
C SER A 13 -13.29 -1.34 -8.20
N ALA A 14 -13.10 -2.60 -8.57
CA ALA A 14 -11.96 -3.38 -8.17
C ALA A 14 -10.79 -2.67 -8.83
N GLU A 15 -10.39 -1.54 -8.24
CA GLU A 15 -9.12 -0.90 -8.51
C GLU A 15 -8.12 -2.04 -8.43
N PRO A 16 -7.41 -2.38 -9.52
CA PRO A 16 -6.69 -3.64 -9.57
C PRO A 16 -5.74 -3.62 -8.39
N GLN A 17 -5.74 -4.62 -7.51
CA GLN A 17 -4.92 -4.56 -6.29
C GLN A 17 -3.41 -4.54 -6.59
N GLN A 18 -3.04 -4.78 -7.86
CA GLN A 18 -1.73 -4.48 -8.45
C GLN A 18 -1.45 -2.97 -8.58
N ALA A 19 -2.46 -2.11 -8.63
CA ALA A 19 -2.35 -0.66 -8.74
C ALA A 19 -1.49 -0.09 -7.63
N LEU A 20 -1.62 -0.56 -6.39
CA LEU A 20 -0.71 -0.14 -5.34
C LEU A 20 0.72 -0.60 -5.61
N ALA A 21 0.94 -1.87 -5.96
CA ALA A 21 2.28 -2.35 -6.29
C ALA A 21 2.89 -1.59 -7.50
N ILE A 22 2.07 -1.20 -8.48
CA ILE A 22 2.44 -0.37 -9.63
C ILE A 22 2.76 1.05 -9.17
N LEU A 23 1.93 1.66 -8.34
CA LEU A 23 2.13 2.99 -7.75
C LEU A 23 3.41 3.03 -6.93
N LEU A 24 3.64 2.04 -6.07
CA LEU A 24 4.87 1.91 -5.28
C LEU A 24 6.10 1.86 -6.19
N LYS A 25 6.02 1.16 -7.31
CA LYS A 25 7.10 1.09 -8.30
C LYS A 25 7.29 2.44 -9.03
N GLN A 26 6.21 3.12 -9.41
CA GLN A 26 6.24 4.45 -10.02
C GLN A 26 6.80 5.52 -9.09
N LEU A 27 6.56 5.38 -7.78
CA LEU A 27 7.04 6.27 -6.73
C LEU A 27 8.46 5.92 -6.24
N ASP A 28 9.16 5.00 -6.91
CA ASP A 28 10.50 4.51 -6.52
C ASP A 28 10.55 4.10 -5.04
N ALA A 29 9.53 3.37 -4.57
CA ALA A 29 9.46 2.91 -3.19
C ALA A 29 10.65 2.02 -2.86
N LYS A 30 11.45 2.43 -1.87
CA LYS A 30 12.67 1.75 -1.47
C LYS A 30 12.36 0.72 -0.39
N PRO A 31 12.75 -0.55 -0.55
CA PRO A 31 12.62 -1.53 0.52
C PRO A 31 13.53 -1.13 1.67
N LEU A 32 12.94 -0.94 2.85
CA LEU A 32 13.67 -0.77 4.10
C LEU A 32 14.09 -2.13 4.65
N GLY A 33 13.20 -3.12 4.58
CA GLY A 33 13.50 -4.49 4.96
C GLY A 33 12.27 -5.29 5.39
N LEU A 34 12.53 -6.43 6.03
CA LEU A 34 11.54 -7.34 6.60
C LEU A 34 11.67 -7.32 8.12
N TYR A 35 10.55 -7.14 8.82
CA TYR A 35 10.45 -7.19 10.27
C TYR A 35 9.19 -8.00 10.65
N ASP A 36 9.36 -9.09 11.39
CA ASP A 36 8.26 -9.97 11.84
C ASP A 36 7.28 -10.38 10.71
N GLY A 37 7.84 -10.79 9.55
CA GLY A 37 7.04 -11.17 8.37
C GLY A 37 6.37 -9.99 7.64
N VAL A 38 6.56 -8.75 8.11
CA VAL A 38 6.04 -7.53 7.49
C VAL A 38 7.16 -6.83 6.72
N ARG A 39 6.92 -6.58 5.43
CA ARG A 39 7.83 -5.83 4.58
C ARG A 39 7.59 -4.34 4.73
N LEU A 40 8.67 -3.59 4.88
CA LEU A 40 8.66 -2.15 5.03
C LEU A 40 9.22 -1.51 3.77
N LEU A 41 8.45 -0.59 3.20
CA LEU A 41 8.81 0.20 2.03
C LEU A 41 8.76 1.68 2.41
N ARG A 42 9.71 2.46 1.91
CA ARG A 42 9.73 3.91 2.10
C ARG A 42 9.64 4.63 0.75
N ILE A 43 8.72 5.57 0.66
CA ILE A 43 8.68 6.54 -0.43
C ILE A 43 9.15 7.87 0.15
N ASN A 44 10.19 8.44 -0.46
CA ASN A 44 10.59 9.81 -0.16
C ASN A 44 9.72 10.76 -0.99
N LYS A 45 8.97 11.64 -0.33
CA LYS A 45 8.21 12.67 -1.03
C LYS A 45 9.18 13.78 -1.45
N GLN A 46 8.87 14.50 -2.52
CA GLN A 46 9.57 15.76 -2.82
C GLN A 46 9.34 16.74 -1.66
N GLY A 47 10.39 17.09 -0.93
CA GLY A 47 10.35 17.89 0.31
C GLY A 47 10.91 17.15 1.54
N SER A 48 10.47 17.53 2.74
CA SER A 48 10.92 16.94 4.02
C SER A 48 10.04 15.79 4.54
N GLY A 49 9.14 15.25 3.73
CA GLY A 49 8.21 14.19 4.11
C GLY A 49 8.62 12.80 3.64
N SER A 50 8.08 11.77 4.29
CA SER A 50 8.17 10.39 3.82
C SER A 50 6.86 9.64 4.04
N LEU A 51 6.64 8.63 3.19
CA LEU A 51 5.61 7.61 3.42
C LEU A 51 6.31 6.30 3.75
N THR A 52 5.86 5.64 4.81
CA THR A 52 6.21 4.26 5.10
C THR A 52 5.00 3.39 4.77
N VAL A 53 5.23 2.32 4.00
CA VAL A 53 4.21 1.34 3.66
C VAL A 53 4.64 0.00 4.24
N SER A 54 3.77 -0.57 5.07
CA SER A 54 3.95 -1.87 5.70
C SER A 54 3.09 -2.90 4.97
N VAL A 55 3.67 -4.03 4.58
CA VAL A 55 2.98 -5.06 3.79
C VAL A 55 3.16 -6.42 4.46
N SER A 56 2.05 -7.03 4.88
CA SER A 56 2.00 -8.42 5.32
C SER A 56 1.55 -9.29 4.15
N CYS A 57 2.50 -10.03 3.57
CA CYS A 57 2.24 -10.86 2.40
C CYS A 57 1.39 -12.10 2.76
N GLU A 58 1.64 -12.71 3.92
CA GLU A 58 0.89 -13.89 4.38
C GLU A 58 -0.58 -13.58 4.67
N ARG A 59 -0.84 -12.40 5.26
CA ARG A 59 -2.20 -11.94 5.57
C ARG A 59 -2.85 -11.19 4.42
N GLU A 60 -2.14 -11.05 3.31
CA GLU A 60 -2.53 -10.26 2.16
C GLU A 60 -3.00 -8.84 2.51
N GLN A 61 -2.20 -8.11 3.29
CA GLN A 61 -2.60 -6.85 3.92
C GLN A 61 -1.53 -5.76 3.77
N TRP A 62 -1.94 -4.50 3.65
CA TRP A 62 -1.03 -3.35 3.65
C TRP A 62 -1.52 -2.15 4.47
N ARG A 63 -0.60 -1.38 5.05
CA ARG A 63 -0.82 -0.15 5.85
C ARG A 63 0.07 0.97 5.31
N VAL A 64 -0.42 2.21 5.34
CA VAL A 64 0.35 3.41 5.00
C VAL A 64 0.46 4.32 6.22
N GLN A 65 1.66 4.85 6.42
CA GLN A 65 1.97 5.86 7.43
C GLN A 65 2.65 7.04 6.72
N SER A 66 2.13 8.25 6.90
CA SER A 66 2.76 9.47 6.39
C SER A 66 3.40 10.25 7.52
N SER A 67 4.64 10.69 7.31
CA SER A 67 5.30 11.70 8.14
C SER A 67 5.62 12.93 7.28
N ASN A 68 5.19 14.11 7.73
CA ASN A 68 5.54 15.38 7.11
C ASN A 68 6.38 16.19 8.11
N ASN A 69 7.66 16.46 7.81
CA ASN A 69 8.52 17.26 8.69
C ASN A 69 8.49 18.77 8.37
N SER A 70 7.69 19.24 7.41
CA SER A 70 7.77 20.63 6.93
C SER A 70 7.13 21.67 7.87
N GLN A 71 6.36 21.26 8.87
CA GLN A 71 5.61 22.20 9.74
C GLN A 71 5.73 21.93 11.24
N GLY A 72 6.61 21.03 11.69
CA GLY A 72 6.72 20.64 13.11
C GLY A 72 5.47 19.97 13.70
N ARG A 73 4.37 19.87 12.94
CA ARG A 73 3.18 19.08 13.24
C ARG A 73 3.24 17.80 12.42
N SER A 74 3.54 16.69 13.09
CA SER A 74 3.41 15.37 12.48
C SER A 74 1.93 15.06 12.31
N ASN A 75 1.38 15.30 11.12
CA ASN A 75 0.10 14.72 10.75
C ASN A 75 0.36 13.25 10.42
N VAL A 76 0.37 12.43 11.48
CA VAL A 76 0.43 10.98 11.37
C VAL A 76 -0.93 10.52 10.87
N TYR A 77 -0.99 10.14 9.61
CA TYR A 77 -2.13 9.43 9.06
C TYR A 77 -1.77 7.95 8.99
N ASP A 78 -2.39 7.17 9.88
CA ASP A 78 -2.32 5.72 9.87
C ASP A 78 -3.59 5.16 9.22
N ALA A 79 -3.41 4.44 8.12
CA ALA A 79 -4.48 3.63 7.56
C ALA A 79 -4.49 2.22 8.21
N PRO A 80 -5.66 1.60 8.42
CA PRO A 80 -5.73 0.20 8.82
C PRO A 80 -5.18 -0.70 7.70
N PHE A 81 -4.82 -1.93 8.06
CA PHE A 81 -4.49 -2.95 7.08
C PHE A 81 -5.71 -3.25 6.21
N LEU A 82 -5.60 -3.02 4.90
CA LEU A 82 -6.64 -3.38 3.94
C LEU A 82 -6.27 -4.69 3.26
N ALA A 83 -7.21 -5.64 3.21
CA ALA A 83 -7.02 -6.91 2.52
C ALA A 83 -6.89 -6.69 1.01
N ALA A 84 -5.92 -7.35 0.38
CA ALA A 84 -5.54 -7.18 -1.01
C ALA A 84 -5.24 -8.55 -1.64
N PRO A 85 -6.23 -9.19 -2.32
CA PRO A 85 -6.07 -10.51 -2.91
C PRO A 85 -4.86 -10.59 -3.85
N GLY A 86 -4.04 -11.64 -3.68
CA GLY A 86 -2.90 -11.92 -4.57
C GLY A 86 -1.70 -10.99 -4.39
N ILE A 87 -1.66 -10.14 -3.35
CA ILE A 87 -0.51 -9.29 -3.04
C ILE A 87 0.77 -10.11 -2.80
N ASN A 88 0.62 -11.33 -2.26
CA ASN A 88 1.70 -12.30 -2.06
C ASN A 88 2.46 -12.67 -3.36
N ARG A 89 1.86 -12.45 -4.54
CA ARG A 89 2.48 -12.70 -5.86
C ARG A 89 3.15 -11.46 -6.47
N THR A 90 3.01 -10.29 -5.86
CA THR A 90 3.57 -9.04 -6.39
C THR A 90 5.06 -8.92 -6.10
N TRP A 91 5.76 -8.04 -6.84
CA TRP A 91 7.19 -7.75 -6.62
C TRP A 91 7.50 -7.33 -5.18
N VAL A 92 6.53 -6.71 -4.50
CA VAL A 92 6.65 -6.32 -3.10
C VAL A 92 6.89 -7.55 -2.22
N CYS A 93 6.20 -8.65 -2.49
CA CYS A 93 6.25 -9.89 -1.71
C CYS A 93 7.22 -10.94 -2.25
N THR A 94 7.48 -10.96 -3.57
CA THR A 94 8.39 -11.93 -4.21
C THR A 94 9.81 -11.40 -4.38
N GLY A 95 10.02 -10.08 -4.25
CA GLY A 95 11.34 -9.48 -4.33
C GLY A 95 12.22 -9.82 -3.13
N PRO A 96 13.56 -9.66 -3.26
CA PRO A 96 14.47 -9.85 -2.14
C PRO A 96 14.15 -8.85 -1.02
N ALA A 97 14.14 -9.33 0.22
CA ALA A 97 14.03 -8.47 1.40
C ALA A 97 15.31 -8.58 2.23
N ARG A 98 15.82 -7.44 2.68
CA ARG A 98 16.86 -7.40 3.71
C ARG A 98 16.18 -7.52 5.06
N VAL A 99 16.64 -8.42 5.91
CA VAL A 99 16.14 -8.50 7.29
C VAL A 99 16.75 -7.33 8.06
N LEU A 100 15.91 -6.58 8.77
CA LEU A 100 16.40 -5.57 9.71
C LEU A 100 16.63 -6.29 11.04
N GLU A 101 17.90 -6.43 11.43
CA GLU A 101 18.31 -7.00 12.73
C GLU A 101 18.15 -5.99 13.87
#